data_AF-A0A4Q6ABH2-F1
#
_entry.id   AF-A0A4Q6ABH2-F1
#
_cell.length_a   1.000
_cell.length_b   1.000
_cell.length_c   1.000
_cell.angle_alpha   90.00
_cell.angle_beta   90.00
_cell.angle_gamma   90.00
#
_symmetry.space_group_name_H-M   'P 1'
#
loop_
_entity.id
_entity.type
_entity.pdbx_description
1 polymer ?
#
loop_
_entity_poly.entity_id
_entity_poly.type
_entity_poly.pdbx_seq_one_letter_code
_entity_poly.pdbx_strand_id
1 'polypeptide(L)'
;MATTYRTPGVYVEEIPKLPPSVAAGETAIPAFIGYTETALDRNGIDLTNKPTRITSMLEYERFFGKAQEEDELEITFEEEQDASGNTVRETISVAFNADASRHLVYYALQAYFANGGGPCYVVSVGPYKALGEALVFDELDAGLQALAKEDEPTLIVFPEGQKMVQAEYYTLQNNALAQCNALQDRFCIMDVFDTGETLETSGDVDAAVLAFRNGVTSPFIRYGAAYFPNLRTTLRYRYDEGQVAVVHQVNGADGGLNGMALSGIKSGNTAAYSKLKLALDQFGVVLPPSSSVAGIYATVDASRGVWKAPANVGLNAVSDLTFKVTNDIQDKLNVDPGSGKSINVIRPFTGRGNLVWGARTLAGNDNEWRGTTMSPEDILEGKLIVEIGMAAVRPAEFIILRFSHKMQQS
;
A
#
# COMPACT_ATOMS: atom_id res chain seq x y z
N MET A 1 -23.60 24.51 -30.44
CA MET A 1 -24.85 24.54 -31.21
C MET A 1 -24.61 25.36 -32.46
N ALA A 2 -25.00 24.88 -33.64
CA ALA A 2 -24.90 25.67 -34.87
C ALA A 2 -25.85 26.88 -34.78
N THR A 3 -25.31 28.09 -34.75
CA THR A 3 -26.06 29.35 -34.74
C THR A 3 -26.76 29.52 -36.07
N THR A 4 -28.09 29.48 -36.08
CA THR A 4 -28.88 29.69 -37.31
C THR A 4 -29.10 31.19 -37.54
N TYR A 5 -28.40 31.75 -38.52
CA TYR A 5 -28.55 33.14 -38.93
C TYR A 5 -29.83 33.36 -39.73
N ARG A 6 -30.67 34.33 -39.32
CA ARG A 6 -31.99 34.57 -39.91
C ARG A 6 -32.07 35.81 -40.81
N THR A 7 -30.99 36.59 -40.94
CA THR A 7 -30.98 37.83 -41.74
C THR A 7 -29.68 38.00 -42.53
N PRO A 8 -29.70 38.65 -43.71
CA PRO A 8 -28.48 38.97 -44.45
C PRO A 8 -27.70 40.09 -43.75
N GLY A 9 -26.45 39.84 -43.36
CA GLY A 9 -25.58 40.80 -42.68
C GLY A 9 -24.16 40.27 -42.49
N VAL A 10 -23.25 41.12 -42.00
CA VAL A 10 -21.88 40.71 -41.61
C VAL A 10 -21.89 40.36 -40.13
N TYR A 11 -21.56 39.11 -39.80
CA TYR A 11 -21.45 38.62 -38.44
C TYR A 11 -19.97 38.42 -38.09
N VAL A 12 -19.58 38.88 -36.90
CA VAL A 12 -18.24 38.67 -36.34
C VAL A 12 -18.39 37.73 -35.16
N GLU A 13 -17.92 36.49 -35.33
CA GLU A 13 -17.83 35.52 -34.23
C GLU A 13 -16.39 35.48 -33.73
N GLU A 14 -16.20 35.77 -32.44
CA GLU A 14 -14.92 35.55 -31.78
C GLU A 14 -14.85 34.09 -31.32
N ILE A 15 -14.32 33.22 -32.18
CA ILE A 15 -14.09 31.82 -31.83
C ILE A 15 -12.84 31.78 -30.95
N PRO A 16 -12.94 31.40 -29.65
CA PRO A 16 -11.76 31.27 -28.81
C PRO A 16 -10.89 30.14 -29.37
N LYS A 17 -9.77 30.51 -30.01
CA LYS A 17 -8.77 29.58 -30.55
C LYS A 17 -7.73 29.14 -29.53
N LEU A 18 -7.83 29.63 -28.29
CA LEU A 18 -6.93 29.18 -27.24
C LEU A 18 -7.22 27.69 -27.01
N PRO A 19 -6.27 26.79 -27.30
CA PRO A 19 -6.41 25.42 -26.83
C PRO A 19 -6.64 25.46 -25.31
N PRO A 20 -7.46 24.58 -24.74
CA PRO A 20 -7.52 24.47 -23.28
C PRO A 20 -6.09 24.32 -22.77
N SER A 21 -5.67 25.17 -21.83
CA SER A 21 -4.32 25.05 -21.28
C SER A 21 -4.23 23.72 -20.56
N VAL A 22 -3.41 22.81 -21.07
CA VAL A 22 -3.06 21.60 -20.34
C VAL A 22 -2.08 22.02 -19.26
N ALA A 23 -2.59 22.26 -18.06
CA ALA A 23 -1.74 22.37 -16.89
C ALA A 23 -1.20 20.97 -16.58
N ALA A 24 0.11 20.85 -16.38
CA ALA A 24 0.69 19.63 -15.83
C ALA A 24 0.23 19.52 -14.37
N GLY A 25 -0.82 18.75 -14.13
CA GLY A 25 -1.25 18.34 -12.79
C GLY A 25 -0.52 17.07 -12.35
N GLU A 26 -0.42 16.86 -11.05
CA GLU A 26 0.05 15.60 -10.49
C GLU A 26 -0.98 14.50 -10.84
N THR A 27 -0.53 13.40 -11.45
CA THR A 27 -1.45 12.36 -11.98
C THR A 27 -1.75 11.23 -10.99
N ALA A 28 -0.91 11.08 -9.96
CA ALA A 28 -1.03 10.05 -8.94
C ALA A 28 -1.14 10.71 -7.55
N ILE A 29 -2.35 11.12 -7.19
CA ILE A 29 -2.67 11.74 -5.90
C ILE A 29 -3.46 10.72 -5.09
N PRO A 30 -2.83 10.01 -4.14
CA PRO A 30 -3.52 9.02 -3.34
C PRO A 30 -4.33 9.65 -2.21
N ALA A 31 -5.44 8.99 -1.89
CA ALA A 31 -6.19 9.19 -0.67
C ALA A 31 -5.98 7.99 0.25
N PHE A 32 -5.45 8.28 1.44
CA PHE A 32 -5.28 7.32 2.53
C PHE A 32 -6.48 7.42 3.45
N ILE A 33 -7.25 6.34 3.54
CA ILE A 33 -8.42 6.25 4.42
C ILE A 33 -8.07 5.38 5.63
N GLY A 34 -8.28 5.91 6.83
CA GLY A 34 -7.99 5.19 8.06
C GLY A 34 -8.10 6.04 9.33
N TYR A 35 -7.66 5.48 10.45
CA TYR A 35 -7.72 6.12 11.75
C TYR A 35 -6.48 6.97 12.03
N THR A 36 -6.66 8.01 12.83
CA THR A 36 -5.59 8.95 13.21
C THR A 36 -5.65 9.27 14.70
N GLU A 37 -4.58 9.83 15.28
CA GLU A 37 -4.55 10.19 16.71
C GLU A 37 -5.56 11.32 17.00
N THR A 38 -5.54 12.33 16.13
CA THR A 38 -6.44 13.48 16.15
C THR A 38 -6.93 13.77 14.75
N ALA A 39 -7.90 14.67 14.59
CA ALA A 39 -8.32 15.17 13.29
C ALA A 39 -8.77 16.63 13.44
N LEU A 40 -7.81 17.55 13.57
CA LEU A 40 -8.08 18.96 13.86
C LEU A 40 -7.29 19.88 12.92
N ASP A 41 -7.95 20.87 12.33
CA ASP A 41 -7.28 21.94 11.58
C ASP A 41 -6.57 22.93 12.51
N ARG A 42 -5.80 23.88 11.95
CA ARG A 42 -5.07 24.94 12.67
C ARG A 42 -5.95 25.75 13.62
N ASN A 43 -7.24 25.83 13.33
CA ASN A 43 -8.22 26.56 14.13
C ASN A 43 -8.99 25.66 15.12
N GLY A 44 -8.60 24.38 15.28
CA GLY A 44 -9.28 23.40 16.12
C GLY A 44 -10.61 22.89 15.54
N ILE A 45 -10.81 23.03 14.23
CA ILE A 45 -12.01 22.52 13.55
C ILE A 45 -11.82 21.03 13.28
N ASP A 46 -12.84 20.23 13.61
CA ASP A 46 -12.86 18.80 13.35
C ASP A 46 -12.77 18.46 11.85
N LEU A 47 -11.81 17.60 11.53
CA LEU A 47 -11.50 17.07 10.19
C LEU A 47 -11.93 15.62 10.01
N THR A 48 -12.62 15.02 11.00
CA THR A 48 -13.15 13.65 10.88
C THR A 48 -14.09 13.54 9.67
N ASN A 49 -13.89 12.51 8.84
CA ASN A 49 -14.57 12.29 7.56
C ASN A 49 -14.54 13.48 6.59
N LYS A 50 -13.52 14.33 6.70
CA LYS A 50 -13.23 15.42 5.76
C LYS A 50 -11.89 15.15 5.09
N PRO A 51 -11.89 14.75 3.80
CA PRO A 51 -10.65 14.58 3.06
C PRO A 51 -9.80 15.84 3.12
N THR A 52 -8.59 15.71 3.66
CA THR A 52 -7.69 16.85 3.85
C THR A 52 -6.42 16.63 3.06
N ARG A 53 -6.11 17.58 2.19
CA ARG A 53 -4.88 17.58 1.38
C ARG A 53 -3.68 17.91 2.26
N ILE A 54 -2.65 17.08 2.20
CA ILE A 54 -1.37 17.29 2.87
C ILE A 54 -0.22 17.18 1.86
N THR A 55 0.88 17.86 2.15
CA THR A 55 2.06 17.87 1.27
C THR A 55 3.31 17.26 1.90
N SER A 56 3.29 16.99 3.21
CA SER A 56 4.42 16.44 3.93
C SER A 56 4.01 15.78 5.25
N MET A 57 4.89 14.94 5.80
CA MET A 57 4.72 14.36 7.14
C MET A 57 4.58 15.40 8.24
N LEU A 58 5.24 16.56 8.13
CA LEU A 58 5.10 17.63 9.13
C LEU A 58 3.68 18.20 9.16
N GLU A 59 3.03 18.30 7.99
CA GLU A 59 1.62 18.69 7.94
C GLU A 59 0.70 17.60 8.47
N TYR A 60 1.01 16.34 8.18
CA TYR A 60 0.28 15.21 8.77
C TYR A 60 0.33 15.28 10.30
N GLU A 61 1.52 15.37 10.90
CA GLU A 61 1.68 15.40 12.35
C GLU A 61 0.94 16.57 12.99
N ARG A 62 0.84 17.71 12.29
CA ARG A 62 0.11 18.88 12.78
C ARG A 62 -1.41 18.66 12.82
N PHE A 63 -1.98 17.96 11.85
CA PHE A 63 -3.44 17.79 11.73
C PHE A 63 -3.95 16.49 12.37
N PHE A 64 -3.17 15.43 12.22
CA PHE A 64 -3.57 14.06 12.50
C PHE A 64 -2.80 13.38 13.63
N GLY A 65 -1.74 14.03 14.12
CA GLY A 65 -0.89 13.51 15.19
C GLY A 65 0.09 12.44 14.69
N LYS A 66 0.51 11.56 15.60
CA LYS A 66 1.52 10.53 15.39
C LYS A 66 0.92 9.14 15.56
N ALA A 67 1.68 8.09 15.24
CA ALA A 67 1.26 6.72 15.50
C ALA A 67 0.85 6.49 16.97
N GLN A 68 -0.08 5.55 17.16
CA GLN A 68 -0.41 5.00 18.47
C GLN A 68 0.86 4.42 19.11
N GLU A 69 1.03 4.65 20.42
CA GLU A 69 2.12 4.05 21.18
C GLU A 69 1.81 2.58 21.43
N GLU A 70 2.81 1.72 21.21
CA GLU A 70 2.75 0.30 21.55
C GLU A 70 3.11 0.14 23.03
N ASP A 71 2.17 -0.39 23.82
CA ASP A 71 2.36 -0.62 25.26
C ASP A 71 2.84 -2.06 25.57
N GLU A 72 2.68 -2.97 24.61
CA GLU A 72 2.79 -4.43 24.80
C GLU A 72 3.98 -5.03 24.02
N LEU A 73 5.07 -4.26 23.95
CA LEU A 73 6.34 -4.71 23.36
C LEU A 73 7.21 -5.40 24.41
N GLU A 74 7.67 -6.60 24.10
CA GLU A 74 8.55 -7.40 24.94
C GLU A 74 9.86 -7.71 24.22
N ILE A 75 10.96 -7.56 24.95
CA ILE A 75 12.30 -7.96 24.51
C ILE A 75 12.71 -9.21 25.28
N THR A 76 12.90 -10.32 24.58
CA THR A 76 13.51 -11.53 25.14
C THR A 76 15.02 -11.45 24.94
N PHE A 77 15.77 -11.43 26.03
CA PHE A 77 17.23 -11.48 26.05
C PHE A 77 17.67 -12.80 26.66
N GLU A 78 18.27 -13.67 25.84
CA GLU A 78 18.77 -14.98 26.25
C GLU A 78 20.30 -15.00 26.21
N GLU A 79 20.92 -15.35 27.33
CA GLU A 79 22.35 -15.57 27.47
C GLU A 79 22.65 -17.05 27.75
N GLU A 80 23.52 -17.66 26.95
CA GLU A 80 24.15 -18.94 27.28
C GLU A 80 25.52 -18.67 27.90
N GLN A 81 25.74 -19.16 29.11
CA GLN A 81 27.01 -19.01 29.84
C GLN A 81 27.71 -20.36 30.04
N ASP A 82 29.04 -20.38 29.92
CA ASP A 82 29.86 -21.54 30.22
C ASP A 82 29.92 -21.84 31.74
N ALA A 83 30.52 -22.98 32.11
CA ALA A 83 30.70 -23.35 33.53
C ALA A 83 31.60 -22.37 34.33
N SER A 84 32.26 -21.43 33.65
CA SER A 84 33.09 -20.38 34.25
C SER A 84 32.36 -19.03 34.36
N GLY A 85 31.10 -18.95 33.92
CA GLY A 85 30.27 -17.74 33.94
C GLY A 85 30.52 -16.77 32.79
N ASN A 86 31.23 -17.18 31.73
CA ASN A 86 31.41 -16.34 30.54
C ASN A 86 30.26 -16.55 29.56
N THR A 87 29.73 -15.47 29.01
CA THR A 87 28.72 -15.52 27.95
C THR A 87 29.32 -16.08 26.66
N VAL A 88 28.79 -17.22 26.20
CA VAL A 88 29.17 -17.92 24.98
C VAL A 88 28.29 -17.48 23.81
N ARG A 89 27.01 -17.24 24.07
CA ARG A 89 26.03 -16.82 23.08
C ARG A 89 25.00 -15.88 23.70
N GLU A 90 24.63 -14.87 22.92
CA GLU A 90 23.53 -13.95 23.24
C GLU A 90 22.54 -14.00 22.09
N THR A 91 21.26 -14.16 22.41
CA THR A 91 20.16 -14.03 21.44
C THR A 91 19.19 -12.98 21.97
N ILE A 92 18.88 -11.98 21.16
CA ILE A 92 17.86 -10.97 21.49
C ILE A 92 16.78 -11.05 20.43
N SER A 93 15.54 -11.24 20.87
CA SER A 93 14.35 -11.19 20.02
C SER A 93 13.37 -10.17 20.60
N VAL A 94 12.53 -9.62 19.73
CA VAL A 94 11.49 -8.66 20.08
C VAL A 94 10.19 -9.20 19.52
N ALA A 95 9.15 -9.17 20.34
CA ALA A 95 7.80 -9.57 19.96
C ALA A 95 6.78 -8.71 20.69
N PHE A 96 5.54 -8.74 20.21
CA PHE A 96 4.41 -8.28 21.00
C PHE A 96 4.01 -9.38 21.97
N ASN A 97 3.90 -9.09 23.26
CA ASN A 97 3.46 -10.06 24.29
C ASN A 97 1.93 -10.25 24.25
N ALA A 98 1.20 -9.31 23.65
CA ALA A 98 -0.25 -9.27 23.53
C ALA A 98 -0.67 -8.54 22.24
N ASP A 99 -1.70 -7.69 22.33
CA ASP A 99 -2.29 -7.00 21.18
C ASP A 99 -1.43 -5.82 20.70
N ALA A 100 -0.97 -5.91 19.44
CA ALA A 100 -0.33 -4.79 18.75
C ALA A 100 -1.35 -3.77 18.21
N SER A 101 -0.91 -2.53 17.97
CA SER A 101 -1.74 -1.54 17.28
C SER A 101 -2.16 -2.03 15.88
N ARG A 102 -3.43 -1.80 15.55
CA ARG A 102 -3.98 -2.07 14.22
C ARG A 102 -3.85 -0.88 13.26
N HIS A 103 -3.48 0.29 13.76
CA HIS A 103 -3.54 1.54 13.02
C HIS A 103 -2.21 1.82 12.30
N LEU A 104 -2.23 1.76 10.97
CA LEU A 104 -1.00 1.82 10.16
C LEU A 104 -0.84 3.10 9.33
N VAL A 105 -1.83 4.00 9.30
CA VAL A 105 -1.84 5.19 8.42
C VAL A 105 -0.59 6.06 8.58
N TYR A 106 -0.14 6.31 9.81
CA TYR A 106 1.05 7.12 10.06
C TYR A 106 2.30 6.52 9.40
N TYR A 107 2.57 5.24 9.64
CA TYR A 107 3.71 4.53 9.07
C TYR A 107 3.58 4.36 7.54
N ALA A 108 2.37 4.14 7.06
CA ALA A 108 2.06 4.06 5.64
C ALA A 108 2.37 5.35 4.88
N LEU A 109 2.04 6.51 5.46
CA LEU A 109 2.42 7.80 4.91
C LEU A 109 3.93 8.03 4.95
N GLN A 110 4.62 7.62 6.02
CA GLN A 110 6.08 7.65 6.05
C GLN A 110 6.68 6.82 4.91
N ALA A 111 6.16 5.61 4.68
CA ALA A 111 6.59 4.76 3.58
C ALA A 111 6.27 5.37 2.21
N TYR A 112 5.09 6.00 2.05
CA TYR A 112 4.70 6.72 0.83
C TYR A 112 5.68 7.84 0.49
N PHE A 113 5.94 8.75 1.43
CA PHE A 113 6.87 9.87 1.22
C PHE A 113 8.32 9.39 1.03
N ALA A 114 8.75 8.33 1.71
CA ALA A 114 10.07 7.72 1.50
C ALA A 114 10.25 7.13 0.09
N ASN A 115 9.15 6.73 -0.55
CA ASN A 115 9.12 6.22 -1.92
C ASN A 115 8.83 7.30 -2.97
N GLY A 116 9.02 8.57 -2.63
CA GLY A 116 8.85 9.72 -3.54
C GLY A 116 7.41 10.16 -3.73
N GLY A 117 6.57 9.91 -2.73
CA GLY A 117 5.21 10.44 -2.65
C GLY A 117 5.17 11.98 -2.74
N GLY A 118 4.15 12.48 -3.43
CA GLY A 118 3.83 13.90 -3.55
C GLY A 118 2.70 14.29 -2.60
N PRO A 119 1.94 15.35 -2.92
CA PRO A 119 0.70 15.66 -2.25
C PRO A 119 -0.27 14.49 -2.24
N CYS A 120 -0.94 14.30 -1.11
CA CYS A 120 -1.91 13.24 -0.92
C CYS A 120 -3.06 13.73 -0.05
N TYR A 121 -4.14 12.98 -0.05
CA TYR A 121 -5.29 13.19 0.81
C TYR A 121 -5.26 12.21 1.97
N VAL A 122 -5.64 12.69 3.14
CA VAL A 122 -5.89 11.85 4.31
C VAL A 122 -7.35 12.01 4.69
N VAL A 123 -8.04 10.88 4.84
CA VAL A 123 -9.40 10.80 5.34
C VAL A 123 -9.34 10.10 6.69
N SER A 124 -9.35 10.90 7.76
CA SER A 124 -9.46 10.37 9.11
C SER A 124 -10.90 9.91 9.35
N VAL A 125 -11.09 8.64 9.71
CA VAL A 125 -12.42 8.09 10.00
C VAL A 125 -12.79 8.14 11.48
N GLY A 126 -11.81 8.45 12.34
CA GLY A 126 -11.97 8.57 13.78
C GLY A 126 -10.63 8.47 14.54
N PRO A 127 -10.66 8.67 15.88
CA PRO A 127 -9.51 8.46 16.74
C PRO A 127 -9.13 6.98 16.80
N TYR A 128 -7.88 6.69 17.18
CA TYR A 128 -7.43 5.31 17.41
C TYR A 128 -8.34 4.53 18.36
N LYS A 129 -8.65 3.30 17.99
CA LYS A 129 -9.28 2.31 18.86
C LYS A 129 -8.31 1.85 19.97
N ALA A 130 -8.83 1.20 21.01
CA ALA A 130 -7.96 0.59 22.01
C ALA A 130 -7.04 -0.46 21.37
N LEU A 131 -5.88 -0.73 21.99
CA LEU A 131 -4.98 -1.78 21.51
C LEU A 131 -5.75 -3.11 21.39
N GLY A 132 -5.60 -3.79 20.25
CA GLY A 132 -6.29 -5.04 19.97
C GLY A 132 -7.75 -4.93 19.51
N GLU A 133 -8.40 -3.80 19.71
CA GLU A 133 -9.80 -3.59 19.31
C GLU A 133 -9.97 -3.68 17.79
N ALA A 134 -11.07 -4.29 17.34
CA ALA A 134 -11.33 -4.48 15.92
C ALA A 134 -11.66 -3.15 15.24
N LEU A 135 -11.13 -2.98 14.02
CA LEU A 135 -11.48 -1.86 13.15
C LEU A 135 -12.92 -2.01 12.65
N VAL A 136 -13.65 -0.91 12.57
CA VAL A 136 -15.07 -0.90 12.19
C VAL A 136 -15.23 -0.64 10.69
N PHE A 137 -15.92 -1.55 10.00
CA PHE A 137 -16.22 -1.43 8.56
C PHE A 137 -16.96 -0.14 8.22
N ASP A 138 -18.06 0.17 8.92
CA ASP A 138 -18.92 1.32 8.62
C ASP A 138 -18.15 2.65 8.71
N GLU A 139 -17.15 2.75 9.60
CA GLU A 139 -16.32 3.94 9.75
C GLU A 139 -15.38 4.12 8.53
N LEU A 140 -14.75 3.04 8.07
CA LEU A 140 -13.90 3.05 6.88
C LEU A 140 -14.69 3.28 5.58
N ASP A 141 -15.88 2.68 5.47
CA ASP A 141 -16.77 2.93 4.33
C ASP A 141 -17.30 4.38 4.34
N ALA A 142 -17.62 4.95 5.51
CA ALA A 142 -17.97 6.37 5.61
C ALA A 142 -16.84 7.30 5.12
N GLY A 143 -15.59 6.96 5.40
CA GLY A 143 -14.41 7.65 4.85
C GLY A 143 -14.33 7.55 3.32
N LEU A 144 -14.62 6.38 2.76
CA LEU A 144 -14.70 6.16 1.31
C LEU A 144 -15.82 6.99 0.66
N GLN A 145 -17.01 7.04 1.26
CA GLN A 145 -18.13 7.86 0.80
C GLN A 145 -17.83 9.37 0.91
N ALA A 146 -17.09 9.80 1.94
CA ALA A 146 -16.65 11.17 2.08
C ALA A 146 -15.66 11.55 0.97
N LEU A 147 -14.72 10.64 0.67
CA LEU A 147 -13.73 10.82 -0.38
C LEU A 147 -14.37 11.01 -1.76
N ALA A 148 -15.50 10.36 -2.04
CA ALA A 148 -16.22 10.46 -3.32
C ALA A 148 -16.67 11.87 -3.72
N LYS A 149 -16.66 12.82 -2.76
CA LYS A 149 -17.08 14.21 -2.98
C LYS A 149 -15.94 15.13 -3.43
N GLU A 150 -14.71 14.64 -3.41
CA GLU A 150 -13.52 15.39 -3.84
C GLU A 150 -13.11 14.97 -5.25
N ASP A 151 -12.65 15.91 -6.08
CA ASP A 151 -12.31 15.60 -7.48
C ASP A 151 -10.81 15.31 -7.70
N GLU A 152 -9.93 15.81 -6.84
CA GLU A 152 -8.46 15.69 -7.02
C GLU A 152 -7.87 14.28 -6.80
N PRO A 153 -8.33 13.46 -5.83
CA PRO A 153 -7.67 12.18 -5.54
C PRO A 153 -7.92 11.12 -6.62
N THR A 154 -6.83 10.61 -7.20
CA THR A 154 -6.86 9.61 -8.29
C THR A 154 -6.55 8.18 -7.82
N LEU A 155 -5.97 8.01 -6.63
CA LEU A 155 -5.70 6.67 -6.06
C LEU A 155 -6.44 6.49 -4.73
N ILE A 156 -6.93 5.27 -4.46
CA ILE A 156 -7.55 4.91 -3.19
C ILE A 156 -6.70 3.84 -2.51
N VAL A 157 -6.34 4.07 -1.24
CA VAL A 157 -5.48 3.19 -0.44
C VAL A 157 -6.09 3.00 0.96
N PHE A 158 -6.08 1.76 1.45
CA PHE A 158 -6.52 1.39 2.80
C PHE A 158 -5.38 0.77 3.61
N PRO A 159 -4.50 1.58 4.24
CA PRO A 159 -3.28 1.09 4.89
C PRO A 159 -3.47 0.07 6.00
N GLU A 160 -4.62 0.06 6.64
CA GLU A 160 -4.92 -0.81 7.78
C GLU A 160 -6.00 -1.85 7.45
N GLY A 161 -6.43 -1.96 6.19
CA GLY A 161 -7.50 -2.86 5.80
C GLY A 161 -7.22 -4.33 6.10
N GLN A 162 -5.96 -4.77 6.03
CA GLN A 162 -5.53 -6.13 6.44
C GLN A 162 -5.72 -6.42 7.95
N LYS A 163 -5.91 -5.40 8.79
CA LYS A 163 -6.15 -5.55 10.23
C LYS A 163 -7.65 -5.63 10.59
N MET A 164 -8.53 -5.54 9.60
CA MET A 164 -9.97 -5.75 9.72
C MET A 164 -10.35 -7.23 9.70
N VAL A 165 -11.63 -7.52 9.91
CA VAL A 165 -12.20 -8.84 9.59
C VAL A 165 -12.16 -9.06 8.08
N GLN A 166 -11.71 -10.25 7.65
CA GLN A 166 -11.46 -10.56 6.24
C GLN A 166 -12.67 -10.30 5.31
N ALA A 167 -13.87 -10.73 5.71
CA ALA A 167 -15.08 -10.54 4.90
C ALA A 167 -15.45 -9.06 4.73
N GLU A 168 -15.25 -8.26 5.77
CA GLU A 168 -15.49 -6.82 5.77
C GLU A 168 -14.47 -6.09 4.89
N TYR A 169 -13.19 -6.48 5.00
CA TYR A 169 -12.13 -5.96 4.13
C TYR A 169 -12.46 -6.16 2.65
N TYR A 170 -12.90 -7.37 2.26
CA TYR A 170 -13.30 -7.61 0.88
C TYR A 170 -14.54 -6.81 0.46
N THR A 171 -15.50 -6.62 1.36
CA THR A 171 -16.65 -5.74 1.11
C THR A 171 -16.20 -4.30 0.84
N LEU A 172 -15.30 -3.77 1.66
CA LEU A 172 -14.72 -2.42 1.49
C LEU A 172 -13.98 -2.28 0.16
N GLN A 173 -13.18 -3.29 -0.20
CA GLN A 173 -12.46 -3.35 -1.47
C GLN A 173 -13.41 -3.38 -2.68
N ASN A 174 -14.51 -4.14 -2.60
CA ASN A 174 -15.52 -4.17 -3.64
C ASN A 174 -16.24 -2.81 -3.78
N ASN A 175 -16.53 -2.12 -2.67
CA ASN A 175 -17.10 -0.77 -2.68
C ASN A 175 -16.15 0.25 -3.31
N ALA A 176 -14.86 0.17 -3.01
CA ALA A 176 -13.84 1.03 -3.61
C ALA A 176 -13.74 0.85 -5.13
N LEU A 177 -13.78 -0.39 -5.62
CA LEU A 177 -13.83 -0.68 -7.06
C LEU A 177 -15.11 -0.15 -7.72
N ALA A 178 -16.25 -0.27 -7.05
CA ALA A 178 -17.52 0.28 -7.53
C ALA A 178 -17.48 1.81 -7.64
N GLN A 179 -16.89 2.48 -6.65
CA GLN A 179 -16.68 3.93 -6.71
C GLN A 179 -15.74 4.32 -7.85
N CYS A 180 -14.63 3.61 -8.05
CA CYS A 180 -13.70 3.88 -9.14
C CYS A 180 -14.40 3.76 -10.52
N ASN A 181 -15.29 2.78 -10.68
CA ASN A 181 -16.11 2.67 -11.89
C ASN A 181 -17.15 3.78 -12.02
N ALA A 182 -17.76 4.21 -10.91
CA ALA A 182 -18.79 5.25 -10.94
C ALA A 182 -18.22 6.63 -11.30
N LEU A 183 -17.05 6.98 -10.76
CA LEU A 183 -16.42 8.28 -10.97
C LEU A 183 -15.47 8.30 -12.18
N GLN A 184 -14.92 7.15 -12.57
CA GLN A 184 -14.01 6.96 -13.73
C GLN A 184 -12.71 7.79 -13.70
N ASP A 185 -12.39 8.39 -12.56
CA ASP A 185 -11.21 9.23 -12.30
C ASP A 185 -10.25 8.61 -11.27
N ARG A 186 -10.62 7.45 -10.71
CA ARG A 186 -9.91 6.79 -9.60
C ARG A 186 -9.47 5.37 -9.91
N PHE A 187 -8.41 4.97 -9.23
CA PHE A 187 -7.85 3.63 -9.28
C PHE A 187 -7.53 3.12 -7.86
N CYS A 188 -7.94 1.90 -7.54
CA CYS A 188 -7.75 1.31 -6.22
C CYS A 188 -6.47 0.47 -6.16
N ILE A 189 -5.58 0.78 -5.21
CA ILE A 189 -4.41 -0.05 -4.92
C ILE A 189 -4.77 -0.95 -3.74
N MET A 190 -4.73 -2.26 -3.97
CA MET A 190 -5.24 -3.27 -3.07
C MET A 190 -4.11 -4.14 -2.56
N ASP A 191 -4.26 -4.64 -1.33
CA ASP A 191 -3.36 -5.61 -0.75
C ASP A 191 -4.09 -6.96 -0.62
N VAL A 192 -3.38 -8.06 -0.90
CA VAL A 192 -3.89 -9.41 -0.57
C VAL A 192 -4.05 -9.49 0.94
N PHE A 193 -5.19 -10.00 1.46
CA PHE A 193 -5.49 -9.93 2.89
C PHE A 193 -4.43 -10.62 3.77
N ASP A 194 -3.94 -11.78 3.34
CA ASP A 194 -2.87 -12.51 4.03
C ASP A 194 -1.54 -11.74 3.95
N THR A 195 -0.92 -11.53 5.10
CA THR A 195 0.32 -10.75 5.19
C THR A 195 1.53 -11.49 4.63
N GLY A 196 1.46 -12.81 4.48
CA GLY A 196 2.58 -13.66 4.09
C GLY A 196 3.49 -14.09 5.24
N GLU A 197 3.28 -13.60 6.47
CA GLU A 197 4.18 -13.89 7.60
C GLU A 197 4.13 -15.34 8.08
N THR A 198 2.98 -15.99 7.94
CA THR A 198 2.75 -17.37 8.38
C THR A 198 2.82 -18.38 7.24
N LEU A 199 3.11 -17.93 6.02
CA LEU A 199 3.12 -18.80 4.85
C LEU A 199 4.49 -19.47 4.70
N GLU A 200 4.51 -20.80 4.64
CA GLU A 200 5.76 -21.57 4.52
C GLU A 200 5.86 -22.29 3.18
N THR A 201 4.72 -22.68 2.60
CA THR A 201 4.64 -23.48 1.39
C THR A 201 3.95 -22.74 0.25
N SER A 202 4.17 -23.20 -0.99
CA SER A 202 3.42 -22.68 -2.15
C SER A 202 1.90 -22.94 -2.04
N GLY A 203 1.49 -23.98 -1.31
CA GLY A 203 0.07 -24.30 -1.10
C GLY A 203 -0.62 -23.27 -0.21
N ASP A 204 0.09 -22.75 0.80
CA ASP A 204 -0.44 -21.72 1.69
C ASP A 204 -0.67 -20.41 0.92
N VAL A 205 0.28 -20.06 0.04
CA VAL A 205 0.14 -18.92 -0.87
C VAL A 205 -1.05 -19.12 -1.82
N ASP A 206 -1.20 -20.31 -2.41
CA ASP A 206 -2.32 -20.62 -3.30
C ASP A 206 -3.67 -20.46 -2.57
N ALA A 207 -3.76 -20.87 -1.30
CA ALA A 207 -4.96 -20.72 -0.48
C ALA A 207 -5.28 -19.25 -0.13
N ALA A 208 -4.28 -18.49 0.30
CA ALA A 208 -4.40 -17.06 0.60
C ALA A 208 -4.86 -16.25 -0.62
N VAL A 209 -4.27 -16.54 -1.77
CA VAL A 209 -4.60 -15.91 -3.06
C VAL A 209 -5.99 -16.29 -3.53
N LEU A 210 -6.39 -17.55 -3.36
CA LEU A 210 -7.74 -18.01 -3.69
C LEU A 210 -8.79 -17.31 -2.82
N ALA A 211 -8.53 -17.14 -1.52
CA ALA A 211 -9.41 -16.38 -0.62
C ALA A 211 -9.59 -14.93 -1.10
N PHE A 212 -8.50 -14.25 -1.48
CA PHE A 212 -8.55 -12.90 -2.06
C PHE A 212 -9.38 -12.86 -3.35
N ARG A 213 -9.11 -13.78 -4.29
CA ARG A 213 -9.80 -13.85 -5.58
C ARG A 213 -11.30 -14.11 -5.45
N ASN A 214 -11.69 -14.92 -4.47
CA ASN A 214 -13.09 -15.21 -4.18
C ASN A 214 -13.77 -14.05 -3.43
N GLY A 215 -13.05 -13.32 -2.58
CA GLY A 215 -13.56 -12.18 -1.82
C GLY A 215 -13.82 -10.94 -2.66
N VAL A 216 -12.94 -10.64 -3.63
CA VAL A 216 -13.13 -9.50 -4.56
C VAL A 216 -14.11 -9.89 -5.65
N THR A 217 -15.41 -9.70 -5.45
CA THR A 217 -16.47 -10.13 -6.37
C THR A 217 -16.90 -9.05 -7.37
N SER A 218 -16.44 -7.81 -7.19
CA SER A 218 -16.77 -6.68 -8.06
C SER A 218 -16.44 -6.99 -9.53
N PRO A 219 -17.33 -6.67 -10.50
CA PRO A 219 -17.03 -6.82 -11.92
C PRO A 219 -16.05 -5.76 -12.43
N PHE A 220 -15.76 -4.73 -11.62
CA PHE A 220 -14.96 -3.56 -12.01
C PHE A 220 -13.46 -3.75 -11.79
N ILE A 221 -12.96 -4.96 -12.04
CA ILE A 221 -11.57 -5.37 -11.81
C ILE A 221 -10.53 -4.59 -12.64
N ARG A 222 -10.95 -3.86 -13.67
CA ARG A 222 -10.05 -2.98 -14.44
C ARG A 222 -9.57 -1.75 -13.66
N TYR A 223 -10.27 -1.36 -12.60
CA TYR A 223 -9.94 -0.18 -11.79
C TYR A 223 -9.13 -0.51 -10.52
N GLY A 224 -8.63 -1.74 -10.39
CA GLY A 224 -7.84 -2.16 -9.24
C GLY A 224 -6.54 -2.84 -9.63
N ALA A 225 -5.51 -2.71 -8.78
CA ALA A 225 -4.31 -3.54 -8.82
C ALA A 225 -4.01 -4.10 -7.43
N ALA A 226 -3.80 -5.41 -7.34
CA ALA A 226 -3.44 -6.08 -6.10
C ALA A 226 -1.93 -6.31 -6.00
N TYR A 227 -1.40 -6.18 -4.78
CA TYR A 227 0.01 -6.41 -4.47
C TYR A 227 0.18 -7.41 -3.32
N PHE A 228 1.23 -8.22 -3.44
CA PHE A 228 1.66 -9.21 -2.45
C PHE A 228 3.18 -9.39 -2.56
N PRO A 229 3.93 -9.71 -1.49
CA PRO A 229 3.52 -9.82 -0.10
C PRO A 229 3.72 -8.50 0.68
N ASN A 230 3.51 -8.54 2.00
CA ASN A 230 3.80 -7.40 2.87
C ASN A 230 5.29 -7.11 3.01
N LEU A 231 5.56 -5.87 3.45
CA LEU A 231 6.88 -5.29 3.54
C LEU A 231 7.32 -5.23 5.00
N ARG A 232 8.48 -5.81 5.33
CA ARG A 232 9.18 -5.50 6.57
C ARG A 232 9.95 -4.20 6.35
N THR A 233 9.58 -3.15 7.07
CA THR A 233 10.16 -1.82 6.85
C THR A 233 11.33 -1.55 7.80
N THR A 234 12.07 -0.47 7.54
CA THR A 234 13.03 0.10 8.51
C THR A 234 12.39 1.15 9.42
N LEU A 235 11.07 1.33 9.32
CA LEU A 235 10.31 2.24 10.18
C LEU A 235 10.21 1.61 11.58
N ARG A 236 10.25 2.46 12.60
CA ARG A 236 10.28 2.02 14.00
C ARG A 236 8.92 2.24 14.62
N TYR A 237 8.47 1.27 15.40
CA TYR A 237 7.31 1.45 16.25
C TYR A 237 7.54 2.60 17.25
N ARG A 238 6.49 3.36 17.52
CA ARG A 238 6.44 4.32 18.62
C ARG A 238 6.04 3.56 19.88
N TYR A 239 6.78 3.74 20.97
CA TYR A 239 6.54 3.07 22.25
C TYR A 239 7.07 3.92 23.39
N ASP A 240 6.55 3.68 24.60
CA ASP A 240 7.12 4.21 25.84
C ASP A 240 8.15 3.22 26.41
N GLU A 241 9.39 3.66 26.64
CA GLU A 241 10.44 2.84 27.29
C GLU A 241 10.06 2.40 28.73
N GLY A 242 9.06 3.06 29.34
CA GLY A 242 8.44 2.65 30.60
C GLY A 242 7.59 1.39 30.52
N GLN A 243 6.99 1.11 29.35
CA GLN A 243 6.08 -0.03 29.15
C GLN A 243 6.75 -1.23 28.46
N VAL A 244 7.92 -1.02 27.82
CA VAL A 244 8.65 -2.12 27.18
C VAL A 244 9.21 -3.09 28.24
N ALA A 245 8.65 -4.30 28.27
CA ALA A 245 9.06 -5.37 29.18
C ALA A 245 10.34 -6.06 28.68
N VAL A 246 11.23 -6.43 29.60
CA VAL A 246 12.43 -7.22 29.28
C VAL A 246 12.39 -8.55 30.02
N VAL A 247 12.34 -9.63 29.24
CA VAL A 247 12.47 -10.99 29.73
C VAL A 247 13.93 -11.40 29.58
N HIS A 248 14.66 -11.49 30.68
CA HIS A 248 16.08 -11.84 30.66
C HIS A 248 16.25 -13.27 31.19
N GLN A 249 16.84 -14.14 30.39
CA GLN A 249 17.11 -15.54 30.72
C GLN A 249 18.61 -15.82 30.58
N VAL A 250 19.21 -16.44 31.60
CA VAL A 250 20.59 -16.92 31.60
C VAL A 250 20.58 -18.43 31.81
N ASN A 251 21.04 -19.21 30.82
CA ASN A 251 20.98 -20.68 30.84
C ASN A 251 19.58 -21.24 31.18
N GLY A 252 18.51 -20.53 30.76
CA GLY A 252 17.11 -20.91 31.00
C GLY A 252 16.58 -20.59 32.41
N ALA A 253 17.29 -19.78 33.19
CA ALA A 253 16.81 -19.23 34.46
C ALA A 253 16.74 -17.69 34.41
N ASP A 254 15.91 -17.08 35.24
CA ASP A 254 15.75 -15.62 35.28
C ASP A 254 17.09 -14.90 35.54
N GLY A 255 17.48 -14.08 34.56
CA GLY A 255 18.64 -13.21 34.64
C GLY A 255 18.37 -11.94 35.45
N GLY A 256 19.42 -11.21 35.82
CA GLY A 256 19.32 -10.03 36.69
C GLY A 256 18.57 -8.82 36.12
N LEU A 257 18.08 -8.90 34.88
CA LEU A 257 17.29 -7.84 34.22
C LEU A 257 15.84 -8.28 33.97
N ASN A 258 15.47 -9.49 34.40
CA ASN A 258 14.16 -10.06 34.12
C ASN A 258 13.06 -9.24 34.79
N GLY A 259 12.00 -8.92 34.05
CA GLY A 259 10.86 -8.13 34.52
C GLY A 259 11.16 -6.64 34.72
N MET A 260 12.35 -6.15 34.33
CA MET A 260 12.64 -4.72 34.34
C MET A 260 12.11 -4.06 33.06
N ALA A 261 11.56 -2.85 33.20
CA ALA A 261 11.27 -2.02 32.04
C ALA A 261 12.57 -1.51 31.39
N LEU A 262 12.56 -1.30 30.07
CA LEU A 262 13.72 -0.83 29.31
C LEU A 262 14.29 0.50 29.87
N SER A 263 13.42 1.41 30.30
CA SER A 263 13.79 2.67 30.96
C SER A 263 14.58 2.47 32.26
N GLY A 264 14.27 1.43 33.04
CA GLY A 264 14.98 1.07 34.27
C GLY A 264 16.40 0.58 33.99
N ILE A 265 16.57 -0.25 32.94
CA ILE A 265 17.87 -0.83 32.53
C ILE A 265 18.85 0.26 32.09
N LYS A 266 18.36 1.34 31.47
CA LYS A 266 19.17 2.49 31.04
C LYS A 266 20.07 3.06 32.13
N SER A 267 19.57 3.10 33.37
CA SER A 267 20.28 3.66 34.52
C SER A 267 21.27 2.70 35.19
N GLY A 268 21.01 1.39 35.09
CA GLY A 268 21.80 0.35 35.77
C GLY A 268 22.83 -0.35 34.88
N ASN A 269 22.55 -0.53 33.58
CA ASN A 269 23.43 -1.25 32.66
C ASN A 269 23.35 -0.66 31.24
N THR A 270 24.18 0.34 30.97
CA THR A 270 24.21 1.05 29.68
C THR A 270 24.59 0.15 28.50
N ALA A 271 25.43 -0.86 28.72
CA ALA A 271 25.85 -1.80 27.68
C ALA A 271 24.67 -2.69 27.24
N ALA A 272 23.95 -3.28 28.19
CA ALA A 272 22.75 -4.06 27.91
C ALA A 272 21.67 -3.19 27.25
N TYR A 273 21.40 -2.00 27.80
CA TYR A 273 20.44 -1.05 27.21
C TYR A 273 20.72 -0.76 25.74
N SER A 274 21.97 -0.50 25.38
CA SER A 274 22.34 -0.20 23.98
C SER A 274 22.11 -1.39 23.04
N LYS A 275 22.36 -2.62 23.51
CA LYS A 275 22.08 -3.84 22.74
C LYS A 275 20.57 -4.06 22.55
N LEU A 276 19.80 -3.95 23.63
CA LEU A 276 18.34 -4.11 23.60
C LEU A 276 17.68 -3.03 22.73
N LYS A 277 18.15 -1.78 22.82
CA LYS A 277 17.69 -0.69 21.96
C LYS A 277 17.99 -0.96 20.48
N LEU A 278 19.16 -1.52 20.17
CA LEU A 278 19.51 -1.88 18.80
C LEU A 278 18.60 -2.98 18.25
N ALA A 279 18.28 -4.00 19.05
CA ALA A 279 17.34 -5.05 18.65
C ALA A 279 15.93 -4.48 18.42
N LEU A 280 15.48 -3.57 19.28
CA LEU A 280 14.20 -2.87 19.12
C LEU A 280 14.17 -1.95 17.89
N ASP A 281 15.29 -1.30 17.56
CA ASP A 281 15.44 -0.51 16.35
C ASP A 281 15.47 -1.37 15.07
N GLN A 282 15.85 -2.65 15.16
CA GLN A 282 15.81 -3.61 14.06
C GLN A 282 14.42 -4.26 13.88
N PHE A 283 13.59 -4.24 14.93
CA PHE A 283 12.21 -4.69 14.88
C PHE A 283 11.33 -3.66 14.17
N GLY A 284 11.32 -3.76 12.84
CA GLY A 284 10.65 -2.81 11.97
C GLY A 284 9.16 -3.09 11.77
N VAL A 285 8.40 -2.04 11.45
CA VAL A 285 6.96 -2.13 11.19
C VAL A 285 6.69 -2.97 9.94
N VAL A 286 5.76 -3.92 10.05
CA VAL A 286 5.24 -4.65 8.88
C VAL A 286 4.09 -3.86 8.27
N LEU A 287 4.22 -3.49 7.00
CA LEU A 287 3.21 -2.72 6.27
C LEU A 287 2.69 -3.47 5.05
N PRO A 288 1.40 -3.30 4.71
CA PRO A 288 0.92 -3.65 3.39
C PRO A 288 1.63 -2.83 2.31
N PRO A 289 1.83 -3.40 1.12
CA PRO A 289 2.59 -2.75 0.06
C PRO A 289 1.91 -1.55 -0.59
N SER A 290 0.57 -1.44 -0.54
CA SER A 290 -0.23 -0.43 -1.26
C SER A 290 0.28 1.00 -1.09
N SER A 291 0.66 1.39 0.12
CA SER A 291 1.11 2.75 0.42
C SER A 291 2.50 3.05 -0.16
N SER A 292 3.40 2.07 -0.12
CA SER A 292 4.72 2.20 -0.74
C SER A 292 4.61 2.22 -2.26
N VAL A 293 3.73 1.38 -2.82
CA VAL A 293 3.45 1.31 -4.26
C VAL A 293 2.80 2.60 -4.76
N ALA A 294 1.89 3.22 -4.00
CA ALA A 294 1.34 4.52 -4.34
C ALA A 294 2.43 5.59 -4.48
N GLY A 295 3.49 5.53 -3.66
CA GLY A 295 4.67 6.40 -3.78
C GLY A 295 5.47 6.12 -5.05
N ILE A 296 5.61 4.85 -5.41
CA ILE A 296 6.23 4.45 -6.69
C ILE A 296 5.43 4.96 -7.89
N TYR A 297 4.09 4.89 -7.84
CA TYR A 297 3.24 5.46 -8.89
C TYR A 297 3.51 6.95 -9.06
N ALA A 298 3.45 7.72 -7.97
CA ALA A 298 3.77 9.16 -7.98
C ALA A 298 5.17 9.46 -8.56
N THR A 299 6.18 8.69 -8.15
CA THR A 299 7.56 8.87 -8.61
C THR A 299 7.73 8.53 -10.09
N VAL A 300 7.15 7.42 -10.55
CA VAL A 300 7.27 6.98 -11.94
C VAL A 300 6.52 7.93 -12.86
N ASP A 301 5.33 8.36 -12.48
CA ASP A 301 4.53 9.33 -13.23
C ASP A 301 5.28 10.65 -13.37
N ALA A 302 5.82 11.19 -12.28
CA ALA A 302 6.57 12.45 -12.30
C ALA A 302 7.87 12.37 -13.10
N SER A 303 8.57 11.22 -13.08
CA SER A 303 9.89 11.08 -13.72
C SER A 303 9.85 10.56 -15.16
N ARG A 304 8.85 9.74 -15.51
CA ARG A 304 8.80 8.98 -16.76
C ARG A 304 7.43 9.02 -17.45
N GLY A 305 6.43 9.63 -16.83
CA GLY A 305 5.07 9.76 -17.34
C GLY A 305 4.21 8.52 -17.10
N VAL A 306 2.89 8.73 -17.07
CA VAL A 306 1.85 7.71 -16.79
C VAL A 306 1.87 6.51 -17.74
N TRP A 307 2.45 6.65 -18.93
CA TRP A 307 2.58 5.55 -19.90
C TRP A 307 3.68 4.56 -19.53
N LYS A 308 4.52 4.86 -18.53
CA LYS A 308 5.55 3.95 -18.05
C LYS A 308 5.00 3.09 -16.92
N ALA A 309 5.03 1.78 -17.12
CA ALA A 309 4.66 0.83 -16.09
C ALA A 309 5.43 1.06 -14.76
N PRO A 310 4.73 1.17 -13.61
CA PRO A 310 5.33 1.37 -12.29
C PRO A 310 5.90 0.07 -11.69
N ALA A 311 6.70 -0.63 -12.49
CA ALA A 311 7.39 -1.87 -12.15
C ALA A 311 8.89 -1.75 -12.41
N ASN A 312 9.66 -2.69 -11.86
CA ASN A 312 11.13 -2.70 -11.88
C ASN A 312 11.74 -1.46 -11.17
N VAL A 313 11.02 -0.93 -10.19
CA VAL A 313 11.45 0.17 -9.31
C VAL A 313 11.69 -0.38 -7.90
N GLY A 314 12.78 0.05 -7.28
CA GLY A 314 13.14 -0.37 -5.93
C GLY A 314 12.34 0.37 -4.88
N LEU A 315 12.01 -0.33 -3.80
CA LEU A 315 11.31 0.23 -2.65
C LEU A 315 12.33 0.75 -1.63
N ASN A 316 12.11 1.99 -1.19
CA ASN A 316 12.84 2.61 -0.09
C ASN A 316 12.18 2.26 1.25
N ALA A 317 12.97 2.33 2.33
CA ALA A 317 12.54 2.02 3.70
C ALA A 317 12.01 0.58 3.89
N VAL A 318 12.38 -0.36 3.01
CA VAL A 318 12.04 -1.79 3.10
C VAL A 318 13.30 -2.61 3.35
N SER A 319 13.34 -3.36 4.44
CA SER A 319 14.47 -4.22 4.81
C SER A 319 14.33 -5.63 4.20
N ASP A 320 13.16 -6.25 4.32
CA ASP A 320 12.86 -7.57 3.73
C ASP A 320 11.35 -7.67 3.41
N LEU A 321 10.95 -8.80 2.83
CA LEU A 321 9.56 -9.15 2.59
C LEU A 321 9.08 -10.16 3.64
N THR A 322 7.79 -10.16 3.93
CA THR A 322 7.19 -11.17 4.82
C THR A 322 7.25 -12.57 4.22
N PHE A 323 7.17 -12.67 2.89
CA PHE A 323 7.30 -13.92 2.14
C PHE A 323 8.21 -13.73 0.91
N LYS A 324 9.01 -14.74 0.56
CA LYS A 324 9.90 -14.68 -0.61
C LYS A 324 9.28 -15.44 -1.78
N VAL A 325 8.64 -14.70 -2.69
CA VAL A 325 7.97 -15.27 -3.86
C VAL A 325 8.98 -15.77 -4.90
N THR A 326 8.88 -17.05 -5.25
CA THR A 326 9.65 -17.68 -6.34
C THR A 326 8.96 -17.49 -7.70
N ASN A 327 9.67 -17.80 -8.80
CA ASN A 327 9.09 -17.70 -10.15
C ASN A 327 7.83 -18.57 -10.31
N ASP A 328 7.85 -19.81 -9.81
CA ASP A 328 6.75 -20.76 -9.97
C ASP A 328 5.47 -20.28 -9.24
N ILE A 329 5.64 -19.65 -8.06
CA ILE A 329 4.54 -19.04 -7.32
C ILE A 329 4.04 -17.79 -8.06
N GLN A 330 4.96 -16.97 -8.55
CA GLN A 330 4.64 -15.76 -9.30
C GLN A 330 3.82 -16.05 -10.57
N ASP A 331 4.11 -17.13 -11.29
CA ASP A 331 3.41 -17.47 -12.53
C ASP A 331 1.91 -17.70 -12.28
N LYS A 332 1.56 -18.35 -11.17
CA LYS A 332 0.17 -18.57 -10.73
C LYS A 332 -0.51 -17.30 -10.23
N LEU A 333 0.24 -16.38 -9.63
CA LEU A 333 -0.25 -15.09 -9.15
C LEU A 333 -0.60 -14.15 -10.31
N ASN A 334 0.26 -14.11 -11.32
CA ASN A 334 0.13 -13.18 -12.45
C ASN A 334 -0.99 -13.56 -13.43
N VAL A 335 -1.19 -14.84 -13.71
CA VAL A 335 -2.20 -15.32 -14.67
C VAL A 335 -2.94 -16.50 -14.05
N ASP A 336 -4.24 -16.31 -13.81
CA ASP A 336 -5.09 -17.37 -13.27
C ASP A 336 -6.14 -17.83 -14.28
N PRO A 337 -6.12 -19.09 -14.74
CA PRO A 337 -7.08 -19.59 -15.74
C PRO A 337 -8.55 -19.61 -15.27
N GLY A 338 -8.81 -19.57 -13.96
CA GLY A 338 -10.16 -19.70 -13.40
C GLY A 338 -10.85 -18.37 -13.11
N SER A 339 -10.25 -17.56 -12.24
CA SER A 339 -10.82 -16.29 -11.75
C SER A 339 -10.53 -15.10 -12.65
N GLY A 340 -9.51 -15.18 -13.51
CA GLY A 340 -9.06 -14.07 -14.35
C GLY A 340 -8.30 -12.96 -13.63
N LYS A 341 -8.13 -13.05 -12.29
CA LYS A 341 -7.61 -11.96 -11.44
C LYS A 341 -6.11 -12.04 -11.20
N SER A 342 -5.37 -11.09 -11.75
CA SER A 342 -3.91 -10.98 -11.60
C SER A 342 -3.51 -10.28 -10.29
N ILE A 343 -2.43 -10.75 -9.67
CA ILE A 343 -1.82 -10.15 -8.49
C ILE A 343 -0.36 -9.83 -8.82
N ASN A 344 0.06 -8.59 -8.59
CA ASN A 344 1.43 -8.14 -8.77
C ASN A 344 2.27 -8.55 -7.57
N VAL A 345 3.53 -8.91 -7.82
CA VAL A 345 4.43 -9.37 -6.76
C VAL A 345 5.52 -8.36 -6.46
N ILE A 346 5.91 -8.26 -5.20
CA ILE A 346 7.15 -7.58 -4.79
C ILE A 346 8.18 -8.66 -4.53
N ARG A 347 9.39 -8.46 -5.07
CA ARG A 347 10.42 -9.50 -5.07
C ARG A 347 11.80 -8.98 -4.73
N PRO A 348 12.59 -9.74 -3.95
CA PRO A 348 13.98 -9.42 -3.71
C PRO A 348 14.83 -9.85 -4.92
N PHE A 349 15.74 -8.97 -5.32
CA PHE A 349 16.76 -9.25 -6.33
C PHE A 349 18.15 -8.95 -5.76
N THR A 350 19.04 -9.93 -5.83
CA THR A 350 20.43 -9.78 -5.38
C THR A 350 21.10 -8.61 -6.10
N GLY A 351 21.64 -7.66 -5.33
CA GLY A 351 22.29 -6.45 -5.86
C GLY A 351 21.35 -5.32 -6.31
N ARG A 352 20.02 -5.51 -6.26
CA ARG A 352 19.02 -4.48 -6.62
C ARG A 352 17.99 -4.21 -5.53
N GLY A 353 17.97 -5.01 -4.47
CA GLY A 353 17.02 -4.87 -3.36
C GLY A 353 15.62 -5.39 -3.71
N ASN A 354 14.62 -4.88 -3.01
CA ASN A 354 13.22 -5.28 -3.18
C ASN A 354 12.57 -4.44 -4.28
N LEU A 355 12.11 -5.07 -5.35
CA LEU A 355 11.52 -4.40 -6.52
C LEU A 355 10.03 -4.72 -6.64
N VAL A 356 9.24 -3.71 -7.04
CA VAL A 356 7.88 -3.94 -7.55
C VAL A 356 7.99 -4.69 -8.87
N TRP A 357 7.39 -5.88 -8.95
CA TRP A 357 7.59 -6.84 -10.04
C TRP A 357 6.26 -7.31 -10.63
N GLY A 358 5.49 -6.34 -11.12
CA GLY A 358 4.23 -6.53 -11.84
C GLY A 358 3.56 -5.17 -12.09
N ALA A 359 2.83 -5.06 -13.20
CA ALA A 359 2.08 -3.84 -13.57
C ALA A 359 0.69 -4.18 -14.15
N ARG A 360 0.12 -5.31 -13.73
CA ARG A 360 -1.21 -5.76 -14.16
C ARG A 360 -2.29 -5.13 -13.28
N THR A 361 -3.42 -4.77 -13.89
CA THR A 361 -4.67 -4.59 -13.16
C THR A 361 -5.23 -5.96 -12.76
N LEU A 362 -6.27 -6.01 -11.90
CA LEU A 362 -6.95 -7.27 -11.62
C LEU A 362 -7.53 -7.89 -12.91
N ALA A 363 -7.91 -7.10 -13.92
CA ALA A 363 -8.37 -7.58 -15.24
C ALA A 363 -7.26 -8.18 -16.15
N GLY A 364 -6.15 -8.69 -15.62
CA GLY A 364 -4.95 -9.02 -16.40
C GLY A 364 -5.09 -10.13 -17.44
N ASN A 365 -6.21 -10.87 -17.46
CA ASN A 365 -6.52 -11.89 -18.46
C ASN A 365 -7.46 -11.40 -19.58
N ASP A 366 -8.07 -10.22 -19.46
CA ASP A 366 -8.98 -9.72 -20.47
C ASP A 366 -8.23 -9.17 -21.69
N ASN A 367 -8.57 -9.70 -22.86
CA ASN A 367 -7.99 -9.32 -24.14
C ASN A 367 -8.90 -8.32 -24.89
N GLU A 368 -9.63 -7.47 -24.16
CA GLU A 368 -10.68 -6.61 -24.72
C GLU A 368 -10.13 -5.37 -25.44
N TRP A 369 -10.07 -5.46 -26.77
CA TRP A 369 -10.31 -4.31 -27.65
C TRP A 369 -11.29 -4.75 -28.74
N ARG A 370 -12.59 -4.51 -28.52
CA ARG A 370 -13.64 -4.42 -29.57
C ARG A 370 -15.02 -4.17 -28.96
N GLY A 371 -15.39 -2.90 -28.81
CA GLY A 371 -16.78 -2.46 -28.72
C GLY A 371 -17.27 -2.03 -30.11
N THR A 372 -18.54 -2.24 -30.42
CA THR A 372 -19.20 -1.62 -31.58
C THR A 372 -19.80 -0.29 -31.14
N THR A 373 -19.44 0.78 -31.84
CA THR A 373 -19.58 2.17 -31.35
C THR A 373 -20.99 2.76 -31.35
N MET A 374 -21.96 2.23 -32.11
CA MET A 374 -23.30 2.82 -32.21
C MET A 374 -24.40 1.80 -32.51
N SER A 375 -25.60 2.06 -31.98
CA SER A 375 -26.86 1.40 -32.35
C SER A 375 -27.74 2.31 -33.24
N PRO A 376 -28.75 1.78 -33.96
CA PRO A 376 -29.70 2.58 -34.74
C PRO A 376 -30.46 3.63 -33.91
N GLU A 377 -30.77 3.33 -32.65
CA GLU A 377 -31.39 4.27 -31.70
C GLU A 377 -30.48 5.47 -31.36
N ASP A 378 -29.16 5.29 -31.20
CA ASP A 378 -28.22 6.39 -30.89
C ASP A 378 -28.18 7.45 -32.01
N ILE A 379 -28.35 7.01 -33.25
CA ILE A 379 -28.40 7.87 -34.45
C ILE A 379 -29.71 8.66 -34.49
N LEU A 380 -30.83 8.04 -34.10
CA LEU A 380 -32.15 8.69 -34.04
C LEU A 380 -32.24 9.70 -32.89
N GLU A 381 -31.49 9.49 -31.80
CA GLU A 381 -31.39 10.40 -30.65
C GLU A 381 -30.33 11.52 -30.81
N GLY A 382 -29.59 11.54 -31.92
CA GLY A 382 -28.58 12.57 -32.20
C GLY A 382 -27.32 12.49 -31.33
N LYS A 383 -27.00 11.31 -30.79
CA LYS A 383 -25.80 11.05 -30.00
C LYS A 383 -24.64 10.64 -30.93
N LEU A 384 -23.46 11.23 -30.73
CA LEU A 384 -22.22 10.82 -31.39
C LEU A 384 -21.29 10.21 -30.35
N ILE A 385 -21.09 8.89 -30.42
CA ILE A 385 -20.16 8.16 -29.57
C ILE A 385 -18.86 8.00 -30.35
N VAL A 386 -17.79 8.64 -29.88
CA VAL A 386 -16.45 8.56 -30.49
C VAL A 386 -15.58 7.64 -29.63
N GLU A 387 -15.24 6.47 -30.15
CA GLU A 387 -14.19 5.63 -29.57
C GLU A 387 -12.82 6.07 -30.09
N ILE A 388 -12.00 6.63 -29.21
CA ILE A 388 -10.60 6.94 -29.48
C ILE A 388 -9.76 5.75 -29.01
N GLY A 389 -9.29 4.92 -29.94
CA GLY A 389 -8.35 3.84 -29.65
C GLY A 389 -6.93 4.38 -29.51
N MET A 390 -6.35 4.30 -28.30
CA MET A 390 -4.95 4.64 -28.06
C MET A 390 -4.13 3.36 -27.86
N ALA A 391 -3.13 3.12 -28.71
CA ALA A 391 -2.19 2.02 -28.55
C ALA A 391 -1.04 2.47 -27.64
N ALA A 392 -1.23 2.38 -26.32
CA ALA A 392 -0.13 2.54 -25.39
C ALA A 392 0.91 1.43 -25.61
N VAL A 393 2.20 1.78 -25.62
CA VAL A 393 3.30 0.80 -25.76
C VAL A 393 3.21 -0.17 -24.58
N ARG A 394 2.93 -1.45 -24.87
CA ARG A 394 2.95 -2.49 -23.83
C ARG A 394 4.38 -2.65 -23.32
N PRO A 395 4.62 -2.63 -21.99
CA PRO A 395 5.92 -2.95 -21.46
C PRO A 395 6.29 -4.39 -21.87
N ALA A 396 7.55 -4.61 -22.24
CA ALA A 396 8.05 -5.96 -22.48
C ALA A 396 8.11 -6.71 -21.14
N GLU A 397 7.13 -7.58 -20.88
CA GLU A 397 7.05 -8.37 -19.65
C GLU A 397 7.94 -9.62 -19.68
N PHE A 398 8.29 -10.11 -20.87
CA PHE A 398 9.14 -11.28 -21.07
C PHE A 398 10.31 -10.96 -22.00
N ILE A 399 11.51 -11.37 -21.60
CA ILE A 399 12.70 -11.38 -22.45
C ILE A 399 13.20 -12.82 -22.52
N ILE A 400 13.03 -13.47 -23.67
CA ILE A 400 13.51 -14.83 -23.90
C ILE A 400 14.92 -14.75 -24.47
N LEU A 401 15.93 -15.06 -23.64
CA LEU A 401 17.32 -15.15 -24.09
C LEU A 401 17.61 -16.58 -24.57
N ARG A 402 17.79 -16.76 -25.88
CA ARG A 402 18.20 -18.04 -26.47
C ARG A 402 19.70 -18.05 -26.71
N PHE A 403 20.42 -18.81 -25.89
CA PHE A 403 21.83 -19.10 -26.14
C PHE A 403 21.95 -20.33 -27.04
N SER A 404 22.68 -20.22 -28.16
CA SER A 404 22.99 -21.35 -29.04
C SER A 404 24.48 -21.39 -29.32
N HIS A 405 25.11 -22.53 -29.04
CA HIS A 405 26.51 -22.79 -29.39
C HIS A 405 26.56 -23.86 -30.49
N LYS A 406 27.03 -23.47 -31.69
CA LYS A 406 27.24 -24.40 -32.80
C LYS A 406 28.63 -25.01 -32.67
N MET A 407 28.71 -26.30 -32.34
CA MET A 407 30.00 -27.02 -32.36
C MET A 407 30.48 -27.22 -33.80
N GLN A 408 31.80 -27.19 -33.99
CA GLN A 408 32.44 -27.40 -35.29
C GLN A 408 32.13 -28.81 -35.78
N GLN A 409 31.46 -28.91 -36.94
CA GLN A 409 31.22 -30.19 -37.60
C GLN A 409 32.53 -30.64 -38.24
N SER A 410 33.00 -31.85 -37.88
CA SER A 410 34.18 -32.48 -38.49
C SER A 410 33.92 -32.87 -39.94
#